data_AF-A0A950U121-F1
#
_entry.id   AF-A0A950U121-F1
#
_cell.length_a   1.000
_cell.length_b   1.000
_cell.length_c   1.000
_cell.angle_alpha   90.00
_cell.angle_beta   90.00
_cell.angle_gamma   90.00
#
_symmetry.space_group_name_H-M   'P 1'
#
loop_
_entity.id
_entity.type
_entity.pdbx_description
1 polymer ?
#
loop_
_entity_poly.entity_id
_entity_poly.type
_entity_poly.pdbx_seq_one_letter_code
_entity_poly.pdbx_strand_id
1 'polypeptide(L)'
;MDANFSLPALNPGFKFPQAVPSLAADQFPAIPRSDADLNPPDHIQAIANTAAFHFGFIEQGGSSLYPTLAQQVSSLEVLRILLSIGPTETSHFQTWHDKAGNAVSDPLAPLTDPTNPELVFPNLNVPPFGGEDFQTNLIMPEPCPFLRPDFPPVSIIRPTSSRNSGAVAAVKSLIADGLFTGQSKEFRDLLFSLASEADGARRMA
;
A
#
# COMPACT_ATOMS: atom_id res chain seq x y z
N MET A 1 -8.74 23.22 -16.52
CA MET A 1 -8.86 22.31 -15.37
C MET A 1 -10.35 22.19 -15.05
N ASP A 2 -11.09 21.51 -15.92
CA ASP A 2 -12.49 21.19 -15.69
C ASP A 2 -12.58 19.67 -15.58
N ALA A 3 -12.00 19.14 -14.51
CA ALA A 3 -12.24 17.76 -14.11
C ALA A 3 -13.63 17.75 -13.48
N ASN A 4 -14.63 17.42 -14.30
CA ASN A 4 -15.97 17.12 -13.85
C ASN A 4 -15.89 15.80 -13.03
N PHE A 5 -15.53 15.92 -11.75
CA PHE A 5 -15.37 14.82 -10.80
C PHE A 5 -16.73 14.22 -10.42
N SER A 6 -17.43 13.60 -11.36
CA SER A 6 -18.59 12.77 -11.05
C SER A 6 -18.16 11.30 -10.91
N LEU A 7 -17.38 10.96 -9.87
CA LEU A 7 -16.91 9.59 -9.68
C LEU A 7 -16.97 9.19 -8.20
N PRO A 8 -17.83 8.22 -7.82
CA PRO A 8 -17.86 7.61 -6.49
C PRO A 8 -16.48 7.20 -5.96
N ALA A 9 -15.49 6.96 -6.84
CA ALA A 9 -14.11 6.62 -6.53
C ALA A 9 -13.39 7.61 -5.59
N LEU A 10 -13.77 8.88 -5.60
CA LEU A 10 -13.14 9.88 -4.73
C LEU A 10 -13.73 9.88 -3.30
N ASN A 11 -14.88 9.23 -3.09
CA ASN A 11 -15.48 9.08 -1.77
C ASN A 11 -14.54 8.28 -0.84
N PRO A 12 -14.25 8.77 0.39
CA PRO A 12 -13.42 8.04 1.36
C PRO A 12 -13.88 6.61 1.68
N GLY A 13 -15.16 6.28 1.47
CA GLY A 13 -15.71 4.94 1.67
C GLY A 13 -15.69 4.04 0.43
N PHE A 14 -15.20 4.54 -0.72
CA PHE A 14 -15.15 3.75 -1.94
C PHE A 14 -14.12 2.63 -1.83
N LYS A 15 -14.51 1.43 -2.24
CA LYS A 15 -13.59 0.28 -2.32
C LYS A 15 -13.16 0.10 -3.76
N PHE A 16 -11.88 0.32 -4.01
CA PHE A 16 -11.28 0.04 -5.31
C PHE A 16 -11.18 -1.48 -5.53
N PRO A 17 -11.38 -1.96 -6.77
CA PRO A 17 -11.02 -3.34 -7.11
C PRO A 17 -9.51 -3.53 -6.97
N GLN A 18 -9.08 -4.77 -6.80
CA GLN A 18 -7.66 -5.12 -6.82
C GLN A 18 -7.08 -4.83 -8.22
N ALA A 19 -5.97 -4.09 -8.27
CA ALA A 19 -5.30 -3.74 -9.52
C ALA A 19 -4.75 -4.98 -10.25
N VAL A 20 -4.28 -5.96 -9.48
CA VAL A 20 -3.81 -7.27 -9.98
C VAL A 20 -4.62 -8.37 -9.27
N PRO A 21 -5.79 -8.76 -9.79
CA PRO A 21 -6.70 -9.68 -9.09
C PRO A 21 -6.08 -11.05 -8.76
N SER A 22 -5.25 -11.60 -9.66
CA SER A 22 -4.57 -12.87 -9.43
C SER A 22 -3.56 -12.81 -8.29
N LEU A 23 -2.83 -11.69 -8.16
CA LEU A 23 -1.88 -11.49 -7.07
C LEU A 23 -2.59 -11.49 -5.71
N ALA A 24 -3.80 -10.93 -5.64
CA ALA A 24 -4.61 -10.90 -4.43
C ALA A 24 -5.34 -12.22 -4.12
N ALA A 25 -5.34 -13.18 -5.04
CA ALA A 25 -6.09 -14.43 -4.92
C ALA A 25 -5.35 -15.52 -4.13
N ASP A 26 -4.02 -15.46 -4.06
CA ASP A 26 -3.18 -16.45 -3.38
C ASP A 26 -1.85 -15.84 -2.89
N GLN A 27 -0.96 -16.66 -2.34
CA GLN A 27 0.35 -16.28 -1.84
C GLN A 27 1.45 -16.54 -2.86
N PHE A 28 2.20 -15.51 -3.21
CA PHE A 28 3.31 -15.57 -4.18
C PHE A 28 4.61 -15.06 -3.56
N PRO A 29 5.78 -15.60 -3.95
CA PRO A 29 7.05 -15.11 -3.45
C PRO A 29 7.34 -13.69 -3.92
N ALA A 30 7.65 -12.79 -2.98
CA ALA A 30 8.17 -11.45 -3.24
C ALA A 30 9.71 -11.38 -3.23
N ILE A 31 10.38 -12.50 -2.91
CA ILE A 31 11.83 -12.65 -2.94
C ILE A 31 12.18 -14.02 -3.52
N PRO A 32 13.30 -14.16 -4.26
CA PRO A 32 13.81 -15.47 -4.65
C PRO A 32 14.11 -16.32 -3.42
N ARG A 33 13.60 -17.55 -3.38
CA ARG A 33 13.80 -18.50 -2.27
C ARG A 33 15.02 -19.37 -2.50
N SER A 34 15.44 -19.52 -3.76
CA SER A 34 16.64 -20.24 -4.18
C SER A 34 17.05 -19.79 -5.58
N ASP A 35 18.22 -20.24 -6.06
CA ASP A 35 18.69 -19.94 -7.42
C ASP A 35 17.75 -20.47 -8.52
N ALA A 36 16.88 -21.43 -8.20
CA ALA A 36 15.87 -21.91 -9.14
C ALA A 36 14.87 -20.79 -9.50
N ASP A 37 14.57 -19.89 -8.57
CA ASP A 37 13.64 -18.77 -8.80
C ASP A 37 14.24 -17.70 -9.74
N LEU A 38 15.54 -17.78 -10.09
CA LEU A 38 16.19 -16.88 -11.05
C LEU A 38 15.89 -17.24 -12.51
N ASN A 39 15.26 -18.39 -12.77
CA ASN A 39 14.91 -18.86 -14.11
C ASN A 39 13.51 -19.50 -14.13
N PRO A 40 12.77 -19.38 -15.24
CA PRO A 40 13.08 -18.55 -16.43
C PRO A 40 12.97 -17.04 -16.12
N PRO A 41 13.45 -16.15 -17.01
CA PRO A 41 13.41 -14.70 -16.80
C PRO A 41 12.05 -14.14 -16.38
N ASP A 42 10.96 -14.68 -16.93
CA ASP A 42 9.60 -14.23 -16.63
C ASP A 42 9.16 -14.61 -15.20
N HIS A 43 9.74 -15.68 -14.62
CA HIS A 43 9.45 -16.07 -13.24
C HIS A 43 10.10 -15.11 -12.23
N ILE A 44 11.38 -14.79 -12.41
CA ILE A 44 12.04 -13.79 -11.56
C ILE A 44 11.40 -12.40 -11.72
N GLN A 45 10.92 -12.07 -12.93
CA GLN A 45 10.14 -10.85 -13.14
C GLN A 45 8.81 -10.89 -12.40
N ALA A 46 8.10 -12.03 -12.34
CA ALA A 46 6.87 -12.17 -11.57
C ALA A 46 7.10 -12.01 -10.07
N ILE A 47 8.24 -12.50 -9.55
CA ILE A 47 8.67 -12.26 -8.15
C ILE A 47 8.95 -10.78 -7.91
N ALA A 48 9.68 -10.12 -8.82
CA ALA A 48 9.97 -8.69 -8.73
C ALA A 48 8.69 -7.84 -8.80
N ASN A 49 7.74 -8.20 -9.66
CA ASN A 49 6.44 -7.55 -9.76
C ASN A 49 5.63 -7.75 -8.47
N THR A 50 5.62 -8.97 -7.92
CA THR A 50 5.00 -9.28 -6.61
C THR A 50 5.58 -8.39 -5.52
N ALA A 51 6.91 -8.26 -5.48
CA ALA A 51 7.60 -7.38 -4.54
C ALA A 51 7.17 -5.92 -4.69
N ALA A 52 7.10 -5.41 -5.92
CA ALA A 52 6.72 -4.02 -6.19
C ALA A 52 5.34 -3.67 -5.60
N PHE A 53 4.36 -4.56 -5.74
CA PHE A 53 3.04 -4.39 -5.14
C PHE A 53 3.06 -4.55 -3.62
N HIS A 54 3.77 -5.54 -3.10
CA HIS A 54 3.87 -5.79 -1.66
C HIS A 54 4.51 -4.61 -0.91
N PHE A 55 5.63 -4.09 -1.40
CA PHE A 55 6.24 -2.88 -0.82
C PHE A 55 5.34 -1.66 -1.01
N GLY A 56 4.73 -1.46 -2.18
CA GLY A 56 3.77 -0.38 -2.39
C GLY A 56 2.61 -0.38 -1.36
N PHE A 57 2.10 -1.57 -1.02
CA PHE A 57 1.10 -1.76 0.03
C PHE A 57 1.63 -1.41 1.43
N ILE A 58 2.82 -1.89 1.79
CA ILE A 58 3.44 -1.61 3.11
C ILE A 58 3.64 -0.11 3.29
N GLU A 59 4.20 0.57 2.29
CA GLU A 59 4.52 2.00 2.38
C GLU A 59 3.27 2.88 2.33
N GLN A 60 2.23 2.45 1.63
CA GLN A 60 0.92 3.09 1.73
C GLN A 60 0.40 3.02 3.18
N GLY A 61 0.53 1.84 3.80
CA GLY A 61 0.19 1.64 5.21
C GLY A 61 1.00 2.55 6.14
N GLY A 62 2.31 2.63 5.94
CA GLY A 62 3.22 3.50 6.68
C GLY A 62 2.83 4.98 6.56
N SER A 63 2.60 5.45 5.34
CA SER A 63 2.16 6.81 5.03
C SER A 63 0.91 7.21 5.83
N SER A 64 0.02 6.27 6.13
CA SER A 64 -1.17 6.47 6.97
C SER A 64 -0.94 6.26 8.48
N LEU A 65 -0.08 5.32 8.87
CA LEU A 65 0.14 4.91 10.25
C LEU A 65 0.81 6.03 11.06
N TYR A 66 1.94 6.55 10.59
CA TYR A 66 2.73 7.56 11.31
C TYR A 66 1.96 8.85 11.62
N PRO A 67 1.25 9.49 10.66
CA PRO A 67 0.44 10.67 10.98
C PRO A 67 -0.76 10.34 11.89
N THR A 68 -1.27 9.10 11.88
CA THR A 68 -2.33 8.68 12.80
C THR A 68 -1.78 8.60 14.24
N LEU A 69 -0.66 7.91 14.45
CA LEU A 69 -0.03 7.81 15.77
C LEU A 69 0.47 9.17 16.28
N ALA A 70 0.93 10.06 15.39
CA ALA A 70 1.40 11.39 15.75
C ALA A 70 0.31 12.25 16.43
N GLN A 71 -0.96 11.98 16.15
CA GLN A 71 -2.08 12.64 16.82
C GLN A 71 -2.33 12.13 18.25
N GLN A 72 -1.76 10.97 18.60
CA GLN A 72 -2.05 10.24 19.84
C GLN A 72 -0.92 10.31 20.87
N VAL A 73 0.32 10.49 20.45
CA VAL A 73 1.46 10.47 21.39
C VAL A 73 1.57 11.74 22.23
N SER A 74 1.99 11.57 23.49
CA SER A 74 2.25 12.65 24.45
C SER A 74 3.73 13.02 24.56
N SER A 75 4.64 12.07 24.35
CA SER A 75 6.09 12.34 24.37
C SER A 75 6.49 13.14 23.14
N LEU A 76 7.12 14.30 23.34
CA LEU A 76 7.68 15.12 22.26
C LEU A 76 8.79 14.41 21.50
N GLU A 77 9.55 13.54 22.17
CA GLU A 77 10.56 12.72 21.54
C GLU A 77 9.93 11.70 20.59
N VAL A 78 8.90 11.00 21.05
CA VAL A 78 8.16 10.06 20.19
C VAL A 78 7.47 10.79 19.04
N LEU A 79 6.86 11.95 19.30
CA LEU A 79 6.29 12.78 18.23
C LEU A 79 7.34 13.16 17.18
N ARG A 80 8.54 13.55 17.61
CA ARG A 80 9.65 13.84 16.68
C ARG A 80 10.04 12.62 15.86
N ILE A 81 10.06 11.43 16.46
CA ILE A 81 10.33 10.18 15.73
C ILE A 81 9.25 9.93 14.68
N LEU A 82 7.96 9.99 15.05
CA LEU A 82 6.86 9.75 14.13
C LEU A 82 6.81 10.76 12.99
N LEU A 83 7.05 12.04 13.28
CA LEU A 83 7.13 13.11 12.26
C LEU A 83 8.39 13.03 11.40
N SER A 84 9.42 12.29 11.82
CA SER A 84 10.63 12.04 11.01
C SER A 84 10.46 10.82 10.10
N ILE A 85 9.83 9.76 10.60
CA ILE A 85 9.61 8.52 9.83
C ILE A 85 8.45 8.67 8.84
N GLY A 86 7.36 9.35 9.21
CA GLY A 86 6.21 9.51 8.30
C GLY A 86 6.55 10.04 6.90
N PRO A 87 7.35 11.12 6.78
CA PRO A 87 7.81 11.62 5.48
C PRO A 87 8.71 10.65 4.70
N THR A 88 9.51 9.81 5.38
CA THR A 88 10.33 8.81 4.69
C THR A 88 9.47 7.72 4.09
N GLU A 89 8.46 7.21 4.81
CA GLU A 89 7.54 6.21 4.24
C GLU A 89 6.66 6.80 3.13
N THR A 90 6.33 8.09 3.20
CA THR A 90 5.66 8.78 2.09
C THR A 90 6.53 8.77 0.83
N SER A 91 7.83 9.01 0.98
CA SER A 91 8.80 8.99 -0.12
C SER A 91 9.01 7.57 -0.66
N HIS A 92 9.08 6.58 0.23
CA HIS A 92 9.12 5.16 -0.14
C HIS A 92 7.86 4.75 -0.89
N PHE A 93 6.67 5.16 -0.43
CA PHE A 93 5.41 4.89 -1.11
C PHE A 93 5.41 5.45 -2.52
N GLN A 94 5.82 6.70 -2.72
CA GLN A 94 5.91 7.26 -4.06
C GLN A 94 6.85 6.45 -4.96
N THR A 95 7.99 6.01 -4.43
CA THR A 95 8.95 5.19 -5.18
C THR A 95 8.36 3.83 -5.54
N TRP A 96 7.77 3.13 -4.59
CA TRP A 96 7.21 1.79 -4.81
C TRP A 96 5.91 1.81 -5.60
N HIS A 97 5.12 2.88 -5.51
CA HIS A 97 3.98 3.13 -6.38
C HIS A 97 4.43 3.22 -7.85
N ASP A 98 5.48 3.99 -8.15
CA ASP A 98 6.06 4.03 -9.50
C ASP A 98 6.54 2.63 -9.95
N LYS A 99 7.20 1.86 -9.07
CA LYS A 99 7.64 0.49 -9.41
C LYS A 99 6.47 -0.47 -9.65
N ALA A 100 5.44 -0.44 -8.82
CA ALA A 100 4.24 -1.22 -9.00
C ALA A 100 3.53 -0.84 -10.30
N GLY A 101 3.45 0.46 -10.61
CA GLY A 101 2.90 0.97 -11.86
C GLY A 101 3.65 0.47 -13.09
N ASN A 102 4.98 0.53 -13.07
CA ASN A 102 5.82 0.02 -14.15
C ASN A 102 5.69 -1.51 -14.32
N ALA A 103 5.46 -2.27 -13.25
CA ALA A 103 5.25 -3.73 -13.28
C ALA A 103 3.97 -4.16 -14.03
N VAL A 104 3.01 -3.25 -14.19
CA VAL A 104 1.75 -3.45 -14.93
C VAL A 104 1.65 -2.55 -16.16
N SER A 105 2.81 -2.23 -16.76
CA SER A 105 2.92 -1.37 -17.94
C SER A 105 3.92 -1.94 -18.95
N ASP A 106 3.86 -1.46 -20.18
CA ASP A 106 4.89 -1.79 -21.18
C ASP A 106 6.29 -1.34 -20.71
N PRO A 107 7.36 -2.10 -20.99
CA PRO A 107 7.37 -3.37 -21.70
C PRO A 107 7.23 -4.60 -20.79
N LEU A 108 6.98 -4.42 -19.48
CA LEU A 108 6.98 -5.51 -18.50
C LEU A 108 5.66 -6.27 -18.40
N ALA A 109 4.56 -5.68 -18.88
CA ALA A 109 3.23 -6.27 -18.84
C ALA A 109 2.58 -6.32 -20.24
N PRO A 110 1.71 -7.31 -20.52
CA PRO A 110 1.26 -8.36 -19.60
C PRO A 110 2.33 -9.42 -19.33
N LEU A 111 2.32 -9.97 -18.12
CA LEU A 111 3.21 -11.06 -17.69
C LEU A 111 2.39 -12.16 -17.00
N THR A 112 2.60 -13.41 -17.41
CA THR A 112 2.09 -14.59 -16.70
C THR A 112 3.29 -15.38 -16.19
N ASP A 113 3.31 -15.71 -14.90
CA ASP A 113 4.42 -16.51 -14.35
C ASP A 113 4.42 -17.91 -14.99
N PRO A 114 5.50 -18.32 -15.68
CA PRO A 114 5.56 -19.62 -16.34
C PRO A 114 5.61 -20.81 -15.36
N THR A 115 5.95 -20.57 -14.09
CA THR A 115 5.96 -21.58 -13.02
C THR A 115 4.64 -21.63 -12.25
N ASN A 116 3.84 -20.56 -12.33
CA ASN A 116 2.52 -20.47 -11.73
C ASN A 116 1.58 -19.66 -12.64
N PRO A 117 0.94 -20.31 -13.63
CA PRO A 117 0.10 -19.62 -14.61
C PRO A 117 -1.13 -18.88 -14.03
N GLU A 118 -1.45 -19.10 -12.75
CA GLU A 118 -2.51 -18.37 -12.06
C GLU A 118 -2.09 -16.94 -11.69
N LEU A 119 -0.78 -16.65 -11.63
CA LEU A 119 -0.24 -15.31 -11.39
C LEU A 119 -0.10 -14.53 -12.70
N VAL A 120 -0.95 -13.53 -12.89
CA VAL A 120 -0.98 -12.67 -14.08
C VAL A 120 -0.88 -11.19 -13.71
N PHE A 121 0.13 -10.50 -14.21
CA PHE A 121 0.23 -9.04 -14.17
C PHE A 121 -0.34 -8.47 -15.48
N PRO A 122 -1.52 -7.85 -15.48
CA PRO A 122 -2.07 -7.23 -16.68
C PRO A 122 -1.30 -5.97 -17.04
N ASN A 123 -1.42 -5.52 -18.29
CA ASN A 123 -1.09 -4.15 -18.64
C ASN A 123 -2.30 -3.27 -18.27
N LEU A 124 -2.14 -2.35 -17.31
CA LEU A 124 -3.20 -1.46 -16.83
C LEU A 124 -3.25 -0.11 -17.58
N ASN A 125 -2.30 0.14 -18.50
CA ASN A 125 -2.32 1.32 -19.36
C ASN A 125 -3.06 1.08 -20.69
N VAL A 126 -3.67 -0.10 -20.87
CA VAL A 126 -4.53 -0.44 -22.02
C VAL A 126 -6.00 -0.58 -21.59
N PRO A 127 -6.97 -0.41 -22.51
CA PRO A 127 -8.39 -0.51 -22.20
C PRO A 127 -8.76 -1.78 -21.41
N PRO A 128 -9.67 -1.69 -20.41
CA PRO A 128 -10.58 -0.57 -20.10
C PRO A 128 -9.97 0.53 -19.23
N PHE A 129 -8.73 0.37 -18.78
CA PHE A 129 -7.97 1.37 -18.03
C PHE A 129 -7.02 2.14 -18.99
N GLY A 130 -6.23 3.07 -18.46
CA GLY A 130 -5.36 3.96 -19.24
C GLY A 130 -5.98 5.34 -19.55
N GLY A 131 -5.28 6.12 -20.37
CA GLY A 131 -5.52 7.57 -20.50
C GLY A 131 -4.77 8.35 -19.42
N GLU A 132 -4.87 9.68 -19.47
CA GLU A 132 -4.13 10.58 -18.57
C GLU A 132 -4.41 10.29 -17.09
N ASP A 133 -5.68 10.07 -16.72
CA ASP A 133 -6.10 9.89 -15.32
C ASP A 133 -5.77 8.51 -14.72
N PHE A 134 -5.54 7.49 -15.56
CA PHE A 134 -5.32 6.10 -15.13
C PHE A 134 -3.92 5.60 -15.49
N GLN A 135 -3.03 6.50 -15.89
CA GLN A 135 -1.64 6.15 -16.09
C GLN A 135 -1.04 5.65 -14.77
N THR A 136 -0.47 4.44 -14.83
CA THR A 136 -0.09 3.66 -13.64
C THR A 136 1.10 4.22 -12.85
N ASN A 137 1.90 5.11 -13.44
CA ASN A 137 3.10 5.71 -12.83
C ASN A 137 2.99 7.22 -12.62
N LEU A 138 1.75 7.74 -12.47
CA LEU A 138 1.55 9.11 -12.00
C LEU A 138 2.09 9.26 -10.58
N ILE A 139 2.91 10.29 -10.36
CA ILE A 139 3.58 10.50 -9.08
C ILE A 139 2.78 11.36 -8.10
N MET A 140 1.91 12.23 -8.61
CA MET A 140 1.11 13.14 -7.79
C MET A 140 -0.27 12.53 -7.56
N PRO A 141 -0.74 12.45 -6.30
CA PRO A 141 -2.08 11.95 -6.04
C PRO A 141 -3.12 12.95 -6.54
N GLU A 142 -4.15 12.44 -7.20
CA GLU A 142 -5.29 13.24 -7.64
C GLU A 142 -5.99 13.92 -6.45
N PRO A 143 -6.48 15.17 -6.61
CA PRO A 143 -7.28 15.82 -5.59
C PRO A 143 -8.52 14.98 -5.24
N CYS A 144 -8.78 14.81 -3.95
CA CYS A 144 -9.95 14.07 -3.47
C CYS A 144 -10.71 14.84 -2.37
N PRO A 145 -12.02 14.57 -2.16
CA PRO A 145 -12.74 15.04 -0.99
C PRO A 145 -12.05 14.57 0.30
N PHE A 146 -11.85 15.51 1.22
CA PHE A 146 -11.19 15.27 2.49
C PHE A 146 -12.21 15.24 3.65
N LEU A 147 -11.94 15.99 4.73
CA LEU A 147 -12.68 15.94 6.00
C LEU A 147 -14.15 16.26 5.85
N ARG A 148 -14.49 17.15 4.91
CA ARG A 148 -15.85 17.60 4.67
C ARG A 148 -16.07 17.88 3.18
N PRO A 149 -17.25 17.56 2.62
CA PRO A 149 -17.55 17.80 1.20
C PRO A 149 -17.61 19.28 0.79
N ASP A 150 -17.71 20.19 1.75
CA ASP A 150 -17.73 21.65 1.51
C ASP A 150 -16.33 22.26 1.36
N PHE A 151 -15.27 21.50 1.65
CA PHE A 151 -13.91 21.92 1.35
C PHE A 151 -13.53 21.64 -0.11
N PRO A 152 -12.69 22.49 -0.73
CA PRO A 152 -12.12 22.19 -2.04
C PRO A 152 -11.37 20.85 -2.03
N PRO A 153 -11.42 20.07 -3.12
CA PRO A 153 -10.59 18.87 -3.27
C PRO A 153 -9.11 19.19 -3.10
N VAL A 154 -8.38 18.32 -2.40
CA VAL A 154 -6.94 18.44 -2.16
C VAL A 154 -6.25 17.09 -2.25
N SER A 155 -5.01 17.11 -2.69
CA SER A 155 -4.13 15.94 -2.74
C SER A 155 -3.58 15.64 -1.34
N ILE A 156 -3.97 14.51 -0.76
CA ILE A 156 -3.68 14.18 0.64
C ILE A 156 -3.42 12.68 0.84
N ILE A 157 -2.74 12.35 1.93
CA ILE A 157 -2.62 10.97 2.42
C ILE A 157 -3.83 10.65 3.30
N ARG A 158 -4.46 9.51 3.06
CA ARG A 158 -5.60 9.01 3.82
C ARG A 158 -5.55 7.48 3.93
N PRO A 159 -6.08 6.89 5.03
CA PRO A 159 -6.64 7.56 6.20
C PRO A 159 -5.57 8.06 7.18
N THR A 160 -5.83 9.18 7.85
CA THR A 160 -5.05 9.66 9.01
C THR A 160 -5.84 9.62 10.31
N SER A 161 -7.00 8.95 10.31
CA SER A 161 -7.86 8.78 11.48
C SER A 161 -7.66 7.40 12.11
N SER A 162 -7.66 7.32 13.44
CA SER A 162 -7.55 6.06 14.20
C SER A 162 -8.72 5.08 14.01
N ARG A 163 -9.82 5.49 13.37
CA ARG A 163 -10.92 4.58 13.03
C ARG A 163 -10.52 3.58 11.93
N ASN A 164 -9.72 4.04 10.97
CA ASN A 164 -9.39 3.33 9.74
C ASN A 164 -7.86 3.13 9.57
N SER A 165 -7.09 3.46 10.60
CA SER A 165 -5.62 3.35 10.69
C SER A 165 -5.25 3.04 12.14
N GLY A 166 -3.96 2.92 12.44
CA GLY A 166 -3.45 2.58 13.77
C GLY A 166 -2.60 1.32 13.74
N ALA A 167 -1.86 1.09 14.82
CA ALA A 167 -0.93 -0.01 14.93
C ALA A 167 -1.63 -1.37 14.88
N VAL A 168 -2.82 -1.52 15.49
CA VAL A 168 -3.58 -2.78 15.43
C VAL A 168 -4.06 -3.06 14.01
N ALA A 169 -4.49 -2.02 13.29
CA ALA A 169 -4.89 -2.15 11.90
C ALA A 169 -3.69 -2.56 11.03
N ALA A 170 -2.53 -1.91 11.20
CA ALA A 170 -1.29 -2.26 10.51
C ALA A 170 -0.88 -3.72 10.75
N VAL A 171 -0.88 -4.19 12.01
CA VAL A 171 -0.56 -5.58 12.35
C VAL A 171 -1.52 -6.56 11.67
N LYS A 172 -2.84 -6.29 11.70
CA LYS A 172 -3.83 -7.14 11.01
C LYS A 172 -3.57 -7.20 9.52
N SER A 173 -3.27 -6.05 8.90
CA SER A 173 -2.97 -5.94 7.47
C SER A 173 -1.72 -6.74 7.09
N LEU A 174 -0.61 -6.58 7.82
CA LEU A 174 0.63 -7.33 7.56
C LEU A 174 0.47 -8.85 7.78
N ILE A 175 -0.35 -9.27 8.75
CA ILE A 175 -0.69 -10.69 8.93
C ILE A 175 -1.52 -11.21 7.75
N ALA A 176 -2.53 -10.45 7.31
CA ALA A 176 -3.41 -10.83 6.20
C ALA A 176 -2.66 -10.91 4.87
N ASP A 177 -1.66 -10.04 4.69
CA ASP A 177 -0.74 -10.00 3.55
C ASP A 177 0.33 -11.11 3.60
N GLY A 178 0.37 -11.89 4.68
CA GLY A 178 1.22 -13.08 4.79
C GLY A 178 2.65 -12.83 5.28
N LEU A 179 3.01 -11.59 5.64
CA LEU A 179 4.36 -11.22 6.08
C LEU A 179 4.87 -12.05 7.27
N PHE A 180 3.96 -12.46 8.17
CA PHE A 180 4.28 -13.25 9.35
C PHE A 180 3.85 -14.72 9.24
N THR A 181 3.79 -15.25 8.02
CA THR A 181 3.58 -16.69 7.78
C THR A 181 4.72 -17.49 8.42
N GLY A 182 4.37 -18.57 9.12
CA GLY A 182 5.32 -19.42 9.84
C GLY A 182 5.78 -18.90 11.21
N GLN A 183 5.42 -17.67 11.61
CA GLN A 183 5.74 -17.15 12.95
C GLN A 183 4.86 -17.75 14.06
N SER A 184 5.41 -17.85 15.27
CA SER A 184 4.74 -18.50 16.42
C SER A 184 3.54 -17.69 16.95
N LYS A 185 2.72 -18.34 17.80
CA LYS A 185 1.61 -17.67 18.48
C LYS A 185 2.13 -16.57 19.42
N GLU A 186 3.20 -16.85 20.14
CA GLU A 186 3.81 -15.91 21.11
C GLU A 186 4.32 -14.65 20.40
N PHE A 187 4.90 -14.79 19.21
CA PHE A 187 5.27 -13.64 18.37
C PHE A 187 4.05 -12.79 18.03
N ARG A 188 2.95 -13.42 17.59
CA ARG A 188 1.72 -12.71 17.23
C ARG A 188 1.08 -12.03 18.44
N ASP A 189 1.05 -12.70 19.59
CA ASP A 189 0.54 -12.15 20.84
C ASP A 189 1.34 -10.91 21.27
N LEU A 190 2.67 -10.98 21.21
CA LEU A 190 3.54 -9.84 21.50
C LEU A 190 3.28 -8.68 20.54
N LEU A 191 3.20 -8.95 19.24
CA LEU A 191 2.96 -7.93 18.22
C LEU A 191 1.61 -7.22 18.43
N PHE A 192 0.55 -7.97 18.76
CA PHE A 192 -0.76 -7.38 19.08
C PHE A 192 -0.77 -6.61 20.40
N SER A 193 0.00 -7.04 21.41
CA SER A 193 0.15 -6.29 22.67
C SER A 193 0.76 -4.92 22.40
N LEU A 194 1.91 -4.89 21.70
CA LEU A 194 2.60 -3.64 21.34
C LEU A 194 1.70 -2.71 20.52
N ALA A 195 0.97 -3.26 19.55
CA ALA A 195 0.05 -2.48 18.74
C ALA A 195 -1.12 -1.90 19.54
N SER A 196 -1.67 -2.67 20.49
CA SER A 196 -2.76 -2.21 21.36
C SER A 196 -2.30 -1.09 22.30
N GLU A 197 -1.09 -1.20 22.83
CA GLU A 197 -0.47 -0.14 23.66
C GLU A 197 -0.22 1.14 22.83
N ALA A 198 0.26 1.00 21.60
CA ALA A 198 0.48 2.12 20.69
C ALA A 198 -0.83 2.86 20.35
N ASP A 199 -1.90 2.15 19.98
CA ASP A 199 -3.22 2.74 19.71
C ASP A 199 -3.89 3.30 20.98
N GLY A 200 -3.52 2.75 22.14
CA GLY A 200 -3.91 3.19 23.47
C GLY A 200 -3.22 4.47 23.92
N ALA A 201 -2.16 4.92 23.25
CA ALA A 201 -1.51 6.19 23.56
C ALA A 201 -2.50 7.36 23.46
N ARG A 202 -2.38 8.29 24.40
CA ARG A 202 -3.21 9.49 24.45
C ARG A 202 -2.34 10.71 24.70
N ARG A 203 -2.61 11.77 23.95
CA ARG A 203 -2.03 13.08 24.20
C ARG A 203 -2.66 13.58 25.50
N MET A 204 -1.82 13.84 26.50
CA MET A 204 -2.28 14.50 27.72
C MET A 204 -2.61 15.96 27.37
N ALA A 205 -3.78 16.42 27.79
CA ALA A 205 -4.24 17.79 27.56
C ALA A 205 -3.37 18.81 28.32
#